data_AF-A0A6F8YBX6-F1
#
_entry.id   AF-A0A6F8YBX6-F1
#
_cell.length_a   1.000
_cell.length_b   1.000
_cell.length_c   1.000
_cell.angle_alpha   90.00
_cell.angle_beta   90.00
_cell.angle_gamma   90.00
#
_symmetry.space_group_name_H-M   'P 1'
#
loop_
_entity.id
_entity.type
_entity.pdbx_description
1 polymer ?
#
loop_
_entity_poly.entity_id
_entity_poly.type
_entity_poly.pdbx_seq_one_letter_code
_entity_poly.pdbx_strand_id
1 'polypeptide(L)'
;MNAATDSATSAPLARRLETVTSVSTKTRYGGSVAGVAEERKPELRIVGGHPVLDLVNTVTPRRPGGREHLTSPTALLAWSRRVGLVGAGEARAVGAAWRARPGSAGQALHAALDVRESVYEVLAARLLDATPAPGAEPPALAGARDGRRGHTSSLRSSAADRAGPGARPAAALEHLALRWAAATARSTLVAAADRPAEVVVGTDLAFAVPDRLAFAAVELLRAVDPAHVKQCPAGEGGCGWLFLDQSRNGSRRWCAMADCGAQAKARKLTARRRAARASTVEA
;
A
#
# COMPACT_ATOMS: atom_id res chain seq x y z
N MET A 1 33.08 -4.34 -33.07
CA MET A 1 31.61 -4.30 -32.90
C MET A 1 31.31 -5.07 -31.62
N ASN A 2 31.20 -4.37 -30.49
CA ASN A 2 31.03 -4.98 -29.17
C ASN A 2 29.56 -4.82 -28.77
N ALA A 3 28.82 -5.92 -28.71
CA ALA A 3 27.50 -5.99 -28.10
C ALA A 3 27.68 -6.50 -26.65
N ALA A 4 27.60 -5.59 -25.69
CA ALA A 4 27.52 -5.93 -24.27
C ALA A 4 26.09 -6.40 -23.97
N THR A 5 25.94 -7.67 -23.62
CA THR A 5 24.70 -8.22 -23.06
C THR A 5 24.77 -8.08 -21.54
N ASP A 6 24.02 -7.11 -20.99
CA ASP A 6 23.83 -6.95 -19.56
C ASP A 6 22.96 -8.10 -19.00
N SER A 7 23.60 -9.07 -18.35
CA SER A 7 22.92 -10.08 -17.53
C SER A 7 22.47 -9.47 -16.22
N ALA A 8 21.18 -9.13 -16.14
CA ALA A 8 20.52 -8.69 -14.91
C ALA A 8 20.29 -9.89 -13.96
N THR A 9 21.23 -10.12 -13.06
CA THR A 9 21.23 -11.16 -12.02
C THR A 9 19.98 -11.06 -11.11
N SER A 10 19.29 -12.18 -10.94
CA SER A 10 18.11 -12.32 -10.07
C SER A 10 18.55 -12.58 -8.63
N ALA A 11 18.51 -11.56 -7.78
CA ALA A 11 18.59 -11.76 -6.33
C ALA A 11 17.18 -12.04 -5.78
N PRO A 12 17.04 -12.77 -4.65
CA PRO A 12 15.75 -12.95 -3.98
C PRO A 12 15.07 -11.59 -3.77
N LEU A 13 13.74 -11.52 -3.89
CA LEU A 13 12.94 -10.28 -3.84
C LEU A 13 13.29 -9.35 -2.66
N ALA A 14 13.79 -9.91 -1.54
CA ALA A 14 14.33 -9.17 -0.40
C ALA A 14 15.58 -8.33 -0.72
N ARG A 15 16.53 -8.84 -1.53
CA ARG A 15 17.78 -8.13 -1.89
C ARG A 15 17.61 -7.07 -2.98
N ARG A 16 16.56 -7.14 -3.83
CA ARG A 16 16.32 -6.11 -4.86
C ARG A 16 15.73 -4.81 -4.31
N LEU A 17 15.20 -4.83 -3.08
CA LEU A 17 14.63 -3.65 -2.42
C LEU A 17 15.62 -2.88 -1.53
N GLU A 18 16.83 -3.41 -1.29
CA GLU A 18 17.83 -2.78 -0.42
C GLU A 18 18.59 -1.62 -1.11
N THR A 19 18.56 -1.51 -2.44
CA THR A 19 19.38 -0.54 -3.20
C THR A 19 18.77 0.85 -3.42
N VAL A 20 17.62 1.17 -2.82
CA VAL A 20 17.03 2.52 -2.92
C VAL A 20 16.83 3.11 -1.53
N THR A 21 17.93 3.38 -0.85
CA THR A 21 17.92 4.23 0.36
C THR A 21 18.90 5.39 0.22
N SER A 22 18.35 6.58 0.50
CA SER A 22 18.98 7.90 0.55
C SER A 22 19.14 8.66 -0.77
N VAL A 23 18.10 9.41 -1.14
CA VAL A 23 18.29 10.72 -1.78
C VAL A 23 18.02 11.76 -0.70
N SER A 24 19.11 12.29 -0.14
CA SER A 24 19.10 13.40 0.81
C SER A 24 18.87 14.70 0.05
N THR A 25 17.67 15.27 0.10
CA THR A 25 17.41 16.61 -0.44
C THR A 25 17.52 17.65 0.68
N LYS A 26 18.75 18.09 0.91
CA LYS A 26 19.02 19.29 1.70
C LYS A 26 18.87 20.51 0.79
N THR A 27 17.68 21.12 0.76
CA THR A 27 17.50 22.43 0.11
C THR A 27 16.79 23.43 1.03
N ARG A 28 17.33 24.64 0.96
CA ARG A 28 17.28 25.75 1.92
C ARG A 28 15.90 26.41 2.03
N TYR A 29 15.70 26.99 3.21
CA TYR A 29 14.68 27.99 3.52
C TYR A 29 14.77 29.20 2.57
N GLY A 30 13.61 29.60 2.03
CA GLY A 30 13.39 30.87 1.33
C GLY A 30 11.88 31.07 1.22
N GLY A 31 11.34 32.09 1.89
CA GLY A 31 9.90 32.29 2.07
C GLY A 31 9.21 33.14 1.00
N SER A 32 7.86 33.08 1.05
CA SER A 32 6.84 34.03 0.54
C SER A 32 6.76 34.24 -0.98
N VAL A 33 5.61 34.36 -1.64
CA VAL A 33 4.18 34.42 -1.27
C VAL A 33 3.34 34.03 -2.51
N ALA A 34 2.15 33.48 -2.24
CA ALA A 34 0.90 33.55 -3.01
C ALA A 34 0.95 33.50 -4.56
N GLY A 35 0.81 32.29 -5.09
CA GLY A 35 0.12 32.04 -6.36
C GLY A 35 -1.09 31.16 -6.06
N VAL A 36 -2.24 31.47 -6.65
CA VAL A 36 -3.50 30.73 -6.51
C VAL A 36 -3.19 29.27 -6.83
N ALA A 37 -3.18 28.41 -5.80
CA ALA A 37 -2.79 27.03 -5.92
C ALA A 37 -3.89 26.30 -6.68
N GLU A 38 -3.73 26.18 -7.98
CA GLU A 38 -4.31 25.08 -8.74
C GLU A 38 -4.05 23.81 -7.91
N GLU A 39 -5.10 23.18 -7.39
CA GLU A 39 -5.01 22.04 -6.47
C GLU A 39 -4.25 20.91 -7.17
N ARG A 40 -2.92 20.93 -7.05
CA ARG A 40 -2.05 19.88 -7.50
C ARG A 40 -2.43 18.66 -6.68
N LYS A 41 -3.26 17.78 -7.26
CA LYS A 41 -3.70 16.52 -6.63
C LYS A 41 -2.47 15.88 -5.99
N PRO A 42 -2.43 15.70 -4.66
CA PRO A 42 -1.25 15.17 -4.02
C PRO A 42 -0.99 13.79 -4.59
N GLU A 43 0.17 13.65 -5.22
CA GLU A 43 0.62 12.40 -5.81
C GLU A 43 0.62 11.31 -4.72
N LEU A 44 0.12 10.11 -5.05
CA LEU A 44 0.02 9.00 -4.09
C LEU A 44 1.41 8.68 -3.53
N ARG A 45 1.75 9.09 -2.30
CA ARG A 45 3.10 8.85 -1.75
C ARG A 45 3.37 7.35 -1.55
N ILE A 46 4.62 6.92 -1.77
CA ILE A 46 5.09 5.55 -1.53
C ILE A 46 5.83 5.56 -0.20
N VAL A 47 5.22 4.99 0.85
CA VAL A 47 5.72 5.08 2.23
C VAL A 47 5.51 3.79 3.03
N GLY A 48 4.89 2.77 2.43
CA GLY A 48 4.58 1.51 3.08
C GLY A 48 5.83 0.73 3.47
N GLY A 49 6.94 0.90 2.75
CA GLY A 49 8.18 0.16 3.00
C GLY A 49 8.12 -1.31 2.57
N HIS A 50 7.05 -1.69 1.88
CA HIS A 50 6.83 -2.98 1.26
C HIS A 50 5.78 -2.82 0.13
N PRO A 51 5.96 -3.38 -1.07
CA PRO A 51 5.09 -3.12 -2.22
C PRO A 51 3.62 -3.44 -1.98
N VAL A 52 3.33 -4.43 -1.13
CA VAL A 52 1.94 -4.80 -0.76
C VAL A 52 1.33 -3.79 0.21
N LEU A 53 2.11 -3.19 1.11
CA LEU A 53 1.61 -2.10 1.96
C LEU A 53 1.36 -0.84 1.11
N ASP A 54 2.24 -0.55 0.16
CA ASP A 54 2.03 0.52 -0.82
C ASP A 54 0.82 0.26 -1.73
N LEU A 55 0.50 -1.00 -2.02
CA LEU A 55 -0.72 -1.40 -2.72
C LEU A 55 -1.96 -1.13 -1.86
N VAL A 56 -1.95 -1.54 -0.59
CA VAL A 56 -3.05 -1.27 0.36
C VAL A 56 -3.33 0.22 0.48
N ASN A 57 -2.26 1.03 0.47
CA ASN A 57 -2.32 2.49 0.58
C ASN A 57 -2.78 3.19 -0.71
N THR A 58 -3.08 2.49 -1.81
CA THR A 58 -3.69 3.11 -3.01
C THR A 58 -5.15 3.52 -2.80
N VAL A 59 -5.72 3.29 -1.62
CA VAL A 59 -7.01 3.83 -1.19
C VAL A 59 -6.76 4.89 -0.11
N THR A 60 -7.09 6.15 -0.41
CA THR A 60 -6.62 7.30 0.36
C THR A 60 -7.73 8.27 0.73
N PRO A 61 -8.04 8.47 2.02
CA PRO A 61 -7.83 7.57 3.16
C PRO A 61 -8.81 6.37 3.12
N ARG A 62 -8.49 5.23 3.76
CA ARG A 62 -9.42 4.09 3.94
C ARG A 62 -10.48 4.37 5.02
N ARG A 63 -11.26 5.43 4.82
CA ARG A 63 -12.42 5.88 5.61
C ARG A 63 -13.46 6.51 4.66
N PRO A 64 -14.69 6.81 5.09
CA PRO A 64 -15.66 7.51 4.24
C PRO A 64 -15.05 8.75 3.58
N GLY A 65 -15.23 8.88 2.25
CA GLY A 65 -14.58 9.93 1.44
C GLY A 65 -13.18 9.59 0.90
N GLY A 66 -12.74 8.33 1.05
CA GLY A 66 -11.51 7.80 0.46
C GLY A 66 -11.50 7.81 -1.08
N ARG A 67 -10.31 8.02 -1.66
CA ARG A 67 -10.05 7.99 -3.10
C ARG A 67 -9.34 6.69 -3.48
N GLU A 68 -9.90 5.97 -4.44
CA GLU A 68 -9.24 4.88 -5.15
C GLU A 68 -8.28 5.45 -6.21
N HIS A 69 -7.02 5.00 -6.21
CA HIS A 69 -6.00 5.42 -7.19
C HIS A 69 -5.77 4.39 -8.32
N LEU A 70 -6.09 3.12 -8.11
CA LEU A 70 -5.97 2.05 -9.11
C LEU A 70 -7.28 1.85 -9.87
N THR A 71 -7.72 2.88 -10.59
CA THR A 71 -9.01 2.89 -11.30
C THR A 71 -8.97 2.26 -12.70
N SER A 72 -7.78 1.87 -13.19
CA SER A 72 -7.61 1.27 -14.52
C SER A 72 -6.36 0.39 -14.59
N PRO A 73 -6.27 -0.53 -15.58
CA PRO A 73 -5.06 -1.32 -15.80
C PRO A 73 -3.82 -0.46 -16.07
N THR A 74 -3.98 0.66 -16.79
CA THR A 74 -2.89 1.62 -17.03
C THR A 74 -2.40 2.25 -15.74
N ALA A 75 -3.31 2.58 -14.81
CA ALA A 75 -2.95 3.09 -13.49
C ALA A 75 -2.17 2.04 -12.67
N LEU A 76 -2.59 0.76 -12.71
CA LEU A 76 -1.85 -0.34 -12.08
C LEU A 76 -0.44 -0.49 -12.66
N LEU A 77 -0.29 -0.41 -13.99
CA LEU A 77 1.00 -0.54 -14.64
C LEU A 77 1.92 0.66 -14.34
N ALA A 78 1.38 1.87 -14.29
CA ALA A 78 2.13 3.05 -13.89
C ALA A 78 2.57 2.99 -12.42
N TRP A 79 1.67 2.57 -11.52
CA TRP A 79 1.95 2.41 -10.11
C TRP A 79 3.00 1.31 -9.85
N SER A 80 2.88 0.15 -10.48
CA SER A 80 3.81 -0.98 -10.31
C SER A 80 5.24 -0.62 -10.73
N ARG A 81 5.41 0.21 -11.77
CA ARG A 81 6.72 0.78 -12.13
C ARG A 81 7.28 1.69 -11.03
N ARG A 82 6.42 2.54 -10.48
CA ARG A 82 6.82 3.54 -9.49
C ARG A 82 7.25 2.92 -8.15
N VAL A 83 6.69 1.77 -7.79
CA VAL A 83 7.11 0.98 -6.61
C VAL A 83 8.22 -0.03 -6.93
N GLY A 84 8.73 -0.06 -8.17
CA GLY A 84 9.83 -0.95 -8.58
C GLY A 84 9.45 -2.42 -8.77
N LEU A 85 8.17 -2.76 -8.81
CA LEU A 85 7.71 -4.15 -9.00
C LEU A 85 7.95 -4.66 -10.44
N VAL A 86 7.92 -3.75 -11.41
CA VAL A 86 8.26 -4.00 -12.82
C VAL A 86 9.16 -2.90 -13.35
N GLY A 87 10.15 -3.26 -14.18
CA GLY A 87 11.01 -2.31 -14.88
C GLY A 87 10.30 -1.61 -16.05
N ALA A 88 10.91 -0.58 -16.62
CA ALA A 88 10.34 0.14 -17.77
C ALA A 88 10.19 -0.75 -19.03
N GLY A 89 11.18 -1.61 -19.30
CA GLY A 89 11.14 -2.56 -20.41
C GLY A 89 10.04 -3.62 -20.23
N GLU A 90 10.00 -4.20 -19.04
CA GLU A 90 8.96 -5.17 -18.68
C GLU A 90 7.56 -4.57 -18.73
N ALA A 91 7.37 -3.34 -18.22
CA ALA A 91 6.06 -2.69 -18.29
C ALA A 91 5.57 -2.49 -19.74
N ARG A 92 6.48 -2.19 -20.69
CA ARG A 92 6.12 -2.17 -22.12
C ARG A 92 5.68 -3.54 -22.61
N ALA A 93 6.36 -4.61 -22.18
CA ALA A 93 6.04 -5.99 -22.54
C ALA A 93 4.68 -6.43 -21.95
N VAL A 94 4.40 -6.10 -20.69
CA VAL A 94 3.07 -6.29 -20.06
C VAL A 94 1.98 -5.57 -20.86
N GLY A 95 2.21 -4.30 -21.21
CA GLY A 95 1.27 -3.53 -22.01
C GLY A 95 1.04 -4.12 -23.41
N ALA A 96 2.06 -4.72 -24.02
CA ALA A 96 1.93 -5.46 -25.27
C ALA A 96 1.13 -6.76 -25.10
N ALA A 97 1.39 -7.53 -24.04
CA ALA A 97 0.65 -8.74 -23.71
C ALA A 97 -0.85 -8.45 -23.48
N TRP A 98 -1.18 -7.34 -22.81
CA TRP A 98 -2.56 -6.89 -22.62
C TRP A 98 -3.26 -6.53 -23.92
N ARG A 99 -2.56 -5.92 -24.89
CA ARG A 99 -3.12 -5.66 -26.22
C ARG A 99 -3.34 -6.95 -27.02
N ALA A 100 -2.43 -7.91 -26.89
CA ALA A 100 -2.52 -9.20 -27.57
C ALA A 100 -3.61 -10.12 -27.01
N ARG A 101 -3.98 -9.97 -25.72
CA ARG A 101 -5.00 -10.79 -25.04
C ARG A 101 -6.11 -9.91 -24.45
N PRO A 102 -7.18 -9.62 -25.21
CA PRO A 102 -8.30 -8.82 -24.73
C PRO A 102 -8.86 -9.34 -23.39
N GLY A 103 -9.25 -8.41 -22.51
CA GLY A 103 -9.77 -8.73 -21.17
C GLY A 103 -8.71 -9.02 -20.10
N SER A 104 -7.49 -9.45 -20.48
CA SER A 104 -6.44 -9.78 -19.51
C SER A 104 -6.01 -8.60 -18.64
N ALA A 105 -6.00 -7.38 -19.18
CA ALA A 105 -5.68 -6.17 -18.43
C ALA A 105 -6.67 -5.92 -17.27
N GLY A 106 -7.96 -6.10 -17.52
CA GLY A 106 -9.00 -5.95 -16.52
C GLY A 106 -8.97 -7.07 -15.47
N GLN A 107 -8.64 -8.30 -15.89
CA GLN A 107 -8.45 -9.43 -14.97
C GLN A 107 -7.22 -9.24 -14.08
N ALA A 108 -6.12 -8.72 -14.64
CA ALA A 108 -4.92 -8.41 -13.88
C ALA A 108 -5.16 -7.31 -12.84
N LEU A 109 -5.92 -6.28 -13.21
CA LEU A 109 -6.38 -5.26 -12.26
C LEU A 109 -7.21 -5.88 -11.13
N HIS A 110 -8.25 -6.66 -11.45
CA HIS A 110 -9.07 -7.32 -10.43
C HIS A 110 -8.26 -8.21 -9.51
N ALA A 111 -7.32 -9.00 -10.05
CA ALA A 111 -6.45 -9.84 -9.24
C ALA A 111 -5.57 -9.03 -8.28
N ALA A 112 -5.04 -7.88 -8.71
CA ALA A 112 -4.26 -6.99 -7.84
C ALA A 112 -5.14 -6.35 -6.75
N LEU A 113 -6.36 -5.93 -7.09
CA LEU A 113 -7.32 -5.37 -6.13
C LEU A 113 -7.78 -6.43 -5.11
N ASP A 114 -7.98 -7.67 -5.53
CA ASP A 114 -8.31 -8.77 -4.60
C ASP A 114 -7.17 -9.04 -3.62
N VAL A 115 -5.91 -9.08 -4.08
CA VAL A 115 -4.75 -9.18 -3.18
C VAL A 115 -4.74 -8.02 -2.19
N ARG A 116 -5.01 -6.81 -2.67
CA ARG A 116 -5.06 -5.60 -1.84
C ARG A 116 -6.11 -5.69 -0.74
N GLU A 117 -7.35 -6.02 -1.10
CA GLU A 117 -8.44 -6.10 -0.12
C GLU A 117 -8.24 -7.26 0.85
N SER A 118 -7.80 -8.43 0.37
CA SER A 118 -7.46 -9.54 1.25
C SER A 118 -6.40 -9.18 2.28
N VAL A 119 -5.30 -8.53 1.87
CA VAL A 119 -4.25 -8.14 2.80
C VAL A 119 -4.73 -7.06 3.77
N TYR A 120 -5.52 -6.09 3.30
CA TYR A 120 -6.07 -5.07 4.17
C TYR A 120 -6.97 -5.67 5.25
N GLU A 121 -7.89 -6.57 4.91
CA GLU A 121 -8.79 -7.21 5.88
C GLU A 121 -8.02 -8.01 6.94
N VAL A 122 -6.99 -8.75 6.52
CA VAL A 122 -6.13 -9.50 7.45
C VAL A 122 -5.37 -8.57 8.40
N LEU A 123 -4.77 -7.48 7.89
CA LEU A 123 -4.01 -6.55 8.70
C LEU A 123 -4.89 -5.66 9.58
N ALA A 124 -6.06 -5.23 9.09
CA ALA A 124 -6.99 -4.39 9.82
C ALA A 124 -7.52 -5.09 11.08
N ALA A 125 -7.88 -6.37 10.98
CA ALA A 125 -8.29 -7.16 12.14
C ALA A 125 -7.20 -7.17 13.24
N ARG A 126 -5.93 -7.36 12.85
CA ARG A 126 -4.80 -7.36 13.79
C ARG A 126 -4.56 -6.00 14.44
N LEU A 127 -4.71 -4.93 13.68
CA LEU A 127 -4.54 -3.57 14.22
C LEU A 127 -5.63 -3.21 15.24
N LEU A 128 -6.84 -3.76 15.07
CA LEU A 128 -7.92 -3.63 16.06
C LEU A 128 -7.70 -4.51 17.29
N ASP A 129 -7.18 -5.72 17.12
CA ASP A 129 -6.87 -6.63 18.24
C ASP A 129 -5.64 -6.17 19.06
N ALA A 130 -4.71 -5.42 18.44
CA ALA A 130 -3.51 -4.88 19.07
C ALA A 130 -3.76 -3.62 19.93
N THR A 131 -4.97 -3.08 19.96
CA THR A 131 -5.34 -1.99 20.88
C THR A 131 -5.56 -2.58 22.28
N PRO A 132 -4.70 -2.31 23.29
CA PRO A 132 -5.05 -2.67 24.64
C PRO A 132 -6.11 -1.67 25.15
N ALA A 133 -7.24 -2.17 25.65
CA ALA A 133 -8.13 -1.37 26.51
C ALA A 133 -8.04 -1.94 27.94
N PRO A 134 -7.83 -1.07 28.94
CA PRO A 134 -8.99 -0.36 29.47
C PRO A 134 -8.79 1.17 29.54
N GLY A 135 -9.83 1.91 29.15
CA GLY A 135 -9.96 3.35 29.44
C GLY A 135 -10.07 4.30 28.23
N ALA A 136 -9.89 3.83 27.00
CA ALA A 136 -10.13 4.65 25.81
C ALA A 136 -11.56 4.46 25.32
N GLU A 137 -12.36 5.53 25.33
CA GLU A 137 -13.64 5.57 24.63
C GLU A 137 -13.43 5.14 23.17
N PRO A 138 -14.24 4.20 22.65
CA PRO A 138 -14.13 3.76 21.27
C PRO A 138 -14.34 4.96 20.34
N PRO A 139 -13.56 5.11 19.24
CA PRO A 139 -13.87 6.12 18.24
C PRO A 139 -15.26 5.82 17.70
N ALA A 140 -16.17 6.79 17.85
CA ALA A 140 -17.54 6.68 17.37
C ALA A 140 -17.53 6.33 15.87
N LEU A 141 -17.85 5.06 15.56
CA LEU A 141 -18.30 4.66 14.25
C LEU A 141 -19.65 5.34 14.04
N ALA A 142 -19.63 6.56 13.47
CA ALA A 142 -20.83 7.30 13.18
C ALA A 142 -21.69 6.50 12.19
N GLY A 143 -22.73 5.86 12.70
CA GLY A 143 -23.82 5.29 11.93
C GLY A 143 -24.60 6.40 11.24
N ALA A 144 -24.21 6.75 10.02
CA ALA A 144 -25.01 7.57 9.14
C ALA A 144 -25.74 6.64 8.16
N ARG A 145 -26.96 6.23 8.53
CA ARG A 145 -27.98 5.80 7.58
C ARG A 145 -28.48 7.07 6.87
N ASP A 146 -27.94 7.40 5.70
CA ASP A 146 -28.65 8.25 4.73
C ASP A 146 -28.92 7.45 3.45
N GLY A 147 -30.19 7.22 3.20
CA GLY A 147 -30.69 6.56 2.02
C GLY A 147 -30.65 7.51 0.84
N ARG A 148 -29.58 7.45 0.05
CA ARG A 148 -29.63 7.90 -1.35
C ARG A 148 -28.89 6.93 -2.25
N ARG A 149 -29.68 6.20 -3.04
CA ARG A 149 -29.23 5.26 -4.06
C ARG A 149 -28.45 6.01 -5.14
N GLY A 150 -27.15 5.76 -5.20
CA GLY A 150 -26.30 6.04 -6.35
C GLY A 150 -25.73 4.72 -6.85
N HIS A 151 -26.06 4.35 -8.07
CA HIS A 151 -25.78 3.05 -8.65
C HIS A 151 -24.29 2.90 -8.99
N THR A 152 -23.63 1.85 -8.48
CA THR A 152 -22.69 0.95 -9.18
C THR A 152 -22.10 -0.08 -8.20
N SER A 153 -22.08 -1.35 -8.62
CA SER A 153 -21.44 -2.52 -7.94
C SER A 153 -22.06 -3.01 -6.62
N SER A 154 -23.34 -3.40 -6.66
CA SER A 154 -24.02 -4.12 -5.58
C SER A 154 -24.21 -5.59 -5.93
N LEU A 155 -23.22 -6.47 -5.70
CA LEU A 155 -23.45 -7.92 -5.59
C LEU A 155 -22.50 -8.67 -4.60
N ARG A 156 -21.62 -8.00 -3.84
CA ARG A 156 -20.75 -8.66 -2.83
C ARG A 156 -20.96 -8.26 -1.36
N SER A 157 -21.78 -7.24 -1.07
CA SER A 157 -21.88 -6.69 0.31
C SER A 157 -22.73 -7.53 1.27
N SER A 158 -23.75 -8.25 0.79
CA SER A 158 -24.81 -8.76 1.68
C SER A 158 -24.46 -10.01 2.51
N ALA A 159 -23.36 -10.70 2.19
CA ALA A 159 -22.91 -11.90 2.91
C ALA A 159 -21.79 -11.58 3.92
N ALA A 160 -20.86 -10.69 3.55
CA ALA A 160 -19.75 -10.27 4.42
C ALA A 160 -20.20 -9.40 5.61
N ASP A 161 -21.36 -8.74 5.50
CA ASP A 161 -21.94 -7.93 6.59
C ASP A 161 -22.64 -8.77 7.67
N ARG A 162 -22.91 -10.06 7.41
CA ARG A 162 -23.49 -11.01 8.40
C ARG A 162 -22.46 -11.91 9.07
N ALA A 163 -21.22 -11.86 8.62
CA ALA A 163 -20.15 -12.69 9.11
C ALA A 163 -19.55 -12.05 10.38
N GLY A 164 -19.38 -12.83 11.46
CA GLY A 164 -18.80 -12.33 12.71
C GLY A 164 -17.37 -11.78 12.53
N PRO A 165 -16.81 -11.06 13.52
CA PRO A 165 -15.54 -10.35 13.39
C PRO A 165 -14.36 -11.24 12.93
N GLY A 166 -14.35 -12.53 13.28
CA GLY A 166 -13.32 -13.49 12.83
C GLY A 166 -13.54 -14.09 11.44
N ALA A 167 -14.72 -13.95 10.83
CA ALA A 167 -15.03 -14.57 9.54
C ALA A 167 -14.49 -13.76 8.35
N ARG A 168 -14.32 -12.43 8.50
CA ARG A 168 -13.75 -11.58 7.44
C ARG A 168 -12.27 -11.88 7.18
N PRO A 169 -11.39 -11.98 8.20
CA PRO A 169 -9.99 -12.33 7.98
C PRO A 169 -9.80 -13.75 7.41
N ALA A 170 -10.65 -14.70 7.79
CA ALA A 170 -10.60 -16.07 7.25
C ALA A 170 -10.91 -16.09 5.74
N ALA A 171 -12.02 -15.48 5.33
CA ALA A 171 -12.38 -15.36 3.91
C ALA A 171 -11.32 -14.57 3.12
N ALA A 172 -10.73 -13.55 3.72
CA ALA A 172 -9.65 -12.78 3.11
C ALA A 172 -8.39 -13.63 2.86
N LEU A 173 -8.02 -14.50 3.81
CA LEU A 173 -6.92 -15.47 3.64
C LEU A 173 -7.23 -16.49 2.55
N GLU A 174 -8.46 -17.00 2.47
CA GLU A 174 -8.88 -17.92 1.39
C GLU A 174 -8.77 -17.26 0.01
N HIS A 175 -9.27 -16.04 -0.14
CA HIS A 175 -9.12 -15.27 -1.38
C HIS A 175 -7.65 -15.04 -1.74
N LEU A 176 -6.81 -14.71 -0.76
CA LEU A 176 -5.36 -14.55 -1.00
C LEU A 176 -4.71 -15.87 -1.41
N ALA A 177 -5.08 -16.98 -0.77
CA ALA A 177 -4.59 -18.31 -1.10
C ALA A 177 -4.94 -18.69 -2.55
N LEU A 178 -6.16 -18.40 -3.02
CA LEU A 178 -6.56 -18.62 -4.41
C LEU A 178 -5.74 -17.76 -5.39
N ARG A 179 -5.47 -16.50 -5.06
CA ARG A 179 -4.62 -15.62 -5.88
C ARG A 179 -3.17 -16.12 -5.93
N TRP A 180 -2.64 -16.58 -4.80
CA TRP A 180 -1.30 -17.15 -4.71
C TRP A 180 -1.18 -18.50 -5.46
N ALA A 181 -2.18 -19.37 -5.36
CA ALA A 181 -2.22 -20.64 -6.11
C ALA A 181 -2.23 -20.38 -7.61
N ALA A 182 -3.03 -19.43 -8.09
CA ALA A 182 -3.06 -19.04 -9.49
C ALA A 182 -1.71 -18.47 -9.97
N ALA A 183 -1.06 -17.64 -9.15
CA ALA A 183 0.27 -17.10 -9.44
C ALA A 183 1.34 -18.21 -9.48
N THR A 184 1.25 -19.18 -8.57
CA THR A 184 2.16 -20.33 -8.51
C THR A 184 2.03 -21.19 -9.75
N ALA A 185 0.81 -21.44 -10.23
CA ALA A 185 0.56 -22.18 -11.47
C ALA A 185 1.13 -21.48 -12.73
N ARG A 186 1.33 -20.16 -12.67
CA ARG A 186 1.99 -19.35 -13.72
C ARG A 186 3.43 -18.97 -13.38
N SER A 187 4.04 -19.64 -12.41
CA SER A 187 5.44 -19.45 -12.07
C SER A 187 6.26 -20.60 -12.64
N THR A 188 7.57 -20.37 -12.81
CA THR A 188 8.48 -21.37 -13.37
C THR A 188 9.65 -21.59 -12.44
N LEU A 189 10.01 -22.84 -12.17
CA LEU A 189 11.23 -23.18 -11.45
C LEU A 189 12.39 -23.23 -12.44
N VAL A 190 13.37 -22.35 -12.24
CA VAL A 190 14.54 -22.25 -13.11
C VAL A 190 15.75 -22.82 -12.38
N ALA A 191 16.37 -23.84 -12.98
CA ALA A 191 17.62 -24.40 -12.49
C ALA A 191 18.77 -23.42 -12.75
N ALA A 192 19.72 -23.37 -11.81
CA ALA A 192 20.95 -22.59 -11.94
C ALA A 192 22.15 -23.48 -11.58
N ALA A 193 23.26 -23.28 -12.29
CA ALA A 193 24.41 -24.18 -12.21
C ALA A 193 25.21 -24.03 -10.90
N ASP A 194 25.21 -22.84 -10.32
CA ASP A 194 26.06 -22.41 -9.20
C ASP A 194 25.28 -21.97 -7.95
N ARG A 195 23.96 -22.17 -7.96
CA ARG A 195 23.05 -21.72 -6.90
C ARG A 195 21.77 -22.55 -6.88
N PRO A 196 21.03 -22.55 -5.76
CA PRO A 196 19.74 -23.24 -5.68
C PRO A 196 18.78 -22.78 -6.79
N ALA A 197 17.91 -23.70 -7.24
CA ALA A 197 16.87 -23.38 -8.20
C ALA A 197 15.96 -22.26 -7.67
N GLU A 198 15.51 -21.39 -8.57
CA GLU A 198 14.72 -20.21 -8.22
C GLU A 198 13.34 -20.26 -8.85
N VAL A 199 12.33 -19.88 -8.07
CA VAL A 199 10.98 -19.66 -8.59
C VAL A 199 10.94 -18.28 -9.26
N VAL A 200 10.74 -18.27 -10.56
CA VAL A 200 10.50 -17.05 -11.35
C VAL A 200 9.00 -16.81 -11.41
N VAL A 201 8.57 -15.71 -10.80
CA VAL A 201 7.16 -15.28 -10.73
C VAL A 201 6.84 -14.25 -11.82
N GLY A 202 5.68 -14.43 -12.45
CA GLY A 202 5.19 -13.54 -13.50
C GLY A 202 5.75 -13.87 -14.88
N THR A 203 5.86 -15.16 -15.21
CA THR A 203 6.29 -15.60 -16.54
C THR A 203 5.19 -15.40 -17.59
N ASP A 204 3.90 -15.43 -17.20
CA ASP A 204 2.83 -14.84 -18.01
C ASP A 204 2.79 -13.33 -17.80
N LEU A 205 3.31 -12.58 -18.77
CA LEU A 205 3.39 -11.12 -18.73
C LEU A 205 2.04 -10.44 -18.52
N ALA A 206 0.91 -11.02 -18.93
CA ALA A 206 -0.38 -10.38 -18.70
C ALA A 206 -0.77 -10.37 -17.21
N PHE A 207 -0.22 -11.29 -16.40
CA PHE A 207 -0.48 -11.44 -14.96
C PHE A 207 0.75 -11.18 -14.09
N ALA A 208 1.88 -10.75 -14.65
CA ALA A 208 3.13 -10.56 -13.91
C ALA A 208 2.99 -9.65 -12.68
N VAL A 209 2.24 -8.55 -12.78
CA VAL A 209 2.01 -7.62 -11.66
C VAL A 209 1.23 -8.27 -10.51
N PRO A 210 -0.02 -8.76 -10.71
CA PRO A 210 -0.75 -9.41 -9.61
C PRO A 210 -0.06 -10.67 -9.08
N ASP A 211 0.66 -11.42 -9.90
CA ASP A 211 1.36 -12.63 -9.46
C ASP A 211 2.47 -12.31 -8.46
N ARG A 212 3.29 -11.29 -8.75
CA ARG A 212 4.32 -10.83 -7.82
C ARG A 212 3.74 -10.22 -6.55
N LEU A 213 2.60 -9.52 -6.65
CA LEU A 213 1.90 -9.00 -5.48
C LEU A 213 1.37 -10.12 -4.59
N ALA A 214 0.83 -11.21 -5.17
CA ALA A 214 0.35 -12.35 -4.41
C ALA A 214 1.48 -13.05 -3.64
N PHE A 215 2.63 -13.28 -4.29
CA PHE A 215 3.82 -13.81 -3.62
C PHE A 215 4.33 -12.86 -2.53
N ALA A 216 4.48 -11.58 -2.84
CA ALA A 216 4.92 -10.58 -1.86
C ALA A 216 3.95 -10.48 -0.67
N ALA A 217 2.65 -10.69 -0.88
CA ALA A 217 1.64 -10.65 0.17
C ALA A 217 1.77 -11.85 1.12
N VAL A 218 1.98 -13.05 0.56
CA VAL A 218 2.26 -14.26 1.36
C VAL A 218 3.56 -14.08 2.16
N GLU A 219 4.61 -13.54 1.55
CA GLU A 219 5.87 -13.26 2.26
C GLU A 219 5.68 -12.24 3.38
N LEU A 220 4.98 -11.13 3.13
CA LEU A 220 4.65 -10.14 4.16
C LEU A 220 3.94 -10.78 5.35
N LEU A 221 2.90 -11.58 5.11
CA LEU A 221 2.08 -12.16 6.17
C LEU A 221 2.77 -13.31 6.91
N ARG A 222 3.78 -13.97 6.31
CA ARG A 222 4.50 -15.09 6.90
C ARG A 222 5.81 -14.71 7.59
N ALA A 223 6.52 -13.73 7.05
CA ALA A 223 7.90 -13.43 7.45
C ALA A 223 8.03 -12.15 8.28
N VAL A 224 7.09 -11.21 8.18
CA VAL A 224 7.15 -9.96 8.93
C VAL A 224 6.41 -10.11 10.25
N ASP A 225 7.08 -9.74 11.35
CA ASP A 225 6.44 -9.60 12.66
C ASP A 225 5.27 -8.60 12.56
N PRO A 226 4.03 -9.02 12.88
CA PRO A 226 2.88 -8.12 12.87
C PRO A 226 3.07 -6.84 13.69
N ALA A 227 3.88 -6.85 14.75
CA ALA A 227 4.18 -5.67 15.57
C ALA A 227 4.92 -4.56 14.80
N HIS A 228 5.60 -4.92 13.69
CA HIS A 228 6.26 -3.96 12.81
C HIS A 228 5.32 -3.37 11.76
N VAL A 229 4.13 -3.94 11.53
CA VAL A 229 3.14 -3.35 10.63
C VAL A 229 2.28 -2.37 11.43
N LYS A 230 2.43 -1.08 11.14
CA LYS A 230 1.79 -0.01 11.91
C LYS A 230 0.88 0.86 11.05
N GLN A 231 -0.11 1.46 11.70
CA GLN A 231 -0.96 2.47 11.08
C GLN A 231 -0.49 3.87 11.48
N CYS A 232 -0.36 4.77 10.51
CA CYS A 232 -0.05 6.17 10.78
C CYS A 232 -1.24 6.81 11.52
N PRO A 233 -1.04 7.45 12.69
CA PRO A 233 -2.15 7.79 13.59
C PRO A 233 -3.02 8.92 13.03
N ALA A 234 -4.17 8.55 12.46
CA ALA A 234 -5.08 9.49 11.79
C ALA A 234 -5.68 10.52 12.77
N GLY A 235 -5.99 10.11 14.01
CA GLY A 235 -6.50 10.98 15.07
C GLY A 235 -5.53 12.09 15.49
N GLU A 236 -4.23 11.93 15.23
CA GLU A 236 -3.21 12.94 15.53
C GLU A 236 -2.77 13.74 14.29
N GLY A 237 -3.56 13.68 13.22
CA GLY A 237 -3.25 14.36 11.96
C GLY A 237 -2.34 13.56 11.02
N GLY A 238 -2.11 12.27 11.28
CA GLY A 238 -1.52 11.34 10.34
C GLY A 238 -2.49 10.94 9.21
N CYS A 239 -2.00 10.17 8.24
CA CYS A 239 -2.78 9.81 7.05
C CYS A 239 -3.58 8.50 7.15
N GLY A 240 -3.43 7.70 8.22
CA GLY A 240 -4.13 6.42 8.37
C GLY A 240 -3.57 5.27 7.53
N TRP A 241 -2.49 5.50 6.78
CA TRP A 241 -1.83 4.48 5.95
C TRP A 241 -1.03 3.47 6.77
N LEU A 242 -0.90 2.27 6.21
CA LEU A 242 -0.11 1.19 6.78
C LEU A 242 1.35 1.32 6.34
N PHE A 243 2.29 1.02 7.24
CA PHE A 243 3.71 1.05 6.94
C PHE A 243 4.48 0.01 7.77
N LEU A 244 5.62 -0.40 7.25
CA LEU A 244 6.58 -1.24 7.95
C LEU A 244 7.53 -0.37 8.79
N ASP A 245 7.57 -0.66 10.08
CA ASP A 245 8.52 -0.07 11.01
C ASP A 245 9.88 -0.77 10.90
N GLN A 246 10.76 -0.17 10.10
CA GLN A 246 12.15 -0.62 9.93
C GLN A 246 13.11 0.07 10.91
N SER A 247 12.61 0.78 11.93
CA SER A 247 13.48 1.37 12.94
C SER A 247 14.06 0.28 13.85
N ARG A 248 15.31 0.48 14.31
CA ARG A 248 16.04 -0.50 15.13
C ARG A 248 15.26 -1.04 16.33
N ASN A 249 14.41 -0.21 16.93
CA ASN A 249 13.68 -0.54 18.15
C ASN A 249 12.16 -0.62 17.93
N GLY A 250 11.69 -0.67 16.67
CA GLY A 250 10.25 -0.65 16.39
C GLY A 250 9.54 0.57 16.99
N SER A 251 10.16 1.76 16.94
CA SER A 251 9.66 2.99 17.56
C SER A 251 9.06 3.99 16.57
N ARG A 252 9.07 3.70 15.27
CA ARG A 252 8.51 4.59 14.25
C ARG A 252 7.00 4.67 14.42
N ARG A 253 6.52 5.90 14.62
CA ARG A 253 5.08 6.20 14.78
C ARG A 253 4.42 6.72 13.49
N TRP A 254 5.20 7.35 12.61
CA TRP A 254 4.68 8.02 11.42
C TRP A 254 5.12 7.31 10.14
N CYS A 255 4.21 7.16 9.18
CA CYS A 255 4.54 6.59 7.86
C CYS A 255 5.68 7.33 7.16
N ALA A 256 5.89 8.61 7.42
CA ALA A 256 7.08 9.35 7.03
C ALA A 256 7.29 10.51 8.01
N MET A 257 8.52 10.64 8.54
CA MET A 257 8.88 11.72 9.45
C MET A 257 8.82 13.09 8.76
N ALA A 258 9.27 13.17 7.51
CA ALA A 258 9.26 14.40 6.73
C ALA A 258 7.84 14.91 6.40
N ASP A 259 6.85 14.01 6.34
CA ASP A 259 5.47 14.37 6.02
C ASP A 259 4.61 14.43 7.29
N CYS A 260 4.01 13.30 7.68
CA CYS A 260 3.05 13.24 8.78
C CYS A 260 3.72 13.60 10.12
N GLY A 261 4.99 13.24 10.33
CA GLY A 261 5.73 13.63 11.55
C GLY A 261 5.91 15.14 11.67
N ALA A 262 6.36 15.80 10.59
CA ALA A 262 6.54 17.24 10.54
C ALA A 262 5.20 17.99 10.66
N GLN A 263 4.15 17.52 9.96
CA GLN A 263 2.80 18.10 10.03
C GLN A 263 2.22 17.99 11.45
N ALA A 264 2.36 16.85 12.11
CA ALA A 264 1.90 16.67 13.49
C ALA A 264 2.65 17.61 14.46
N LYS A 265 3.97 17.76 14.29
CA LYS A 265 4.78 18.69 15.08
C LYS A 265 4.35 20.15 14.88
N ALA A 266 4.13 20.57 13.64
CA ALA A 266 3.67 21.91 13.31
C ALA A 266 2.29 22.21 13.93
N ARG A 267 1.34 21.27 13.83
CA ARG A 267 0.01 21.41 14.46
C ARG A 267 0.09 21.57 15.97
N LYS A 268 0.88 20.73 16.66
CA LYS A 268 1.07 20.81 18.12
C LYS A 268 1.66 22.16 18.53
N LEU A 269 2.64 22.68 17.79
CA LEU A 269 3.21 24.00 18.05
C LEU A 269 2.18 25.13 17.87
N THR A 270 1.40 25.09 16.80
CA THR A 270 0.35 26.08 16.54
C THR A 270 -0.75 26.04 17.61
N ALA A 271 -1.17 24.84 18.04
CA ALA A 271 -2.15 24.69 19.12
C ALA A 271 -1.64 25.29 20.45
N ARG A 272 -0.39 24.99 20.82
CA ARG A 272 0.24 25.58 22.03
C ARG A 272 0.32 27.12 21.96
N ARG A 273 0.70 27.67 20.81
CA ARG A 273 0.75 29.13 20.61
C ARG A 273 -0.63 29.79 20.70
N ARG A 274 -1.67 29.13 20.21
CA ARG A 274 -3.06 29.61 20.33
C ARG A 274 -3.54 29.58 21.78
N ALA A 275 -3.29 28.49 22.50
CA ALA A 275 -3.64 28.38 23.91
C ALA A 275 -2.92 29.45 24.76
N ALA A 276 -1.61 29.64 24.55
CA ALA A 276 -0.85 30.67 25.25
C ALA A 276 -1.36 32.09 24.96
N ARG A 277 -1.79 32.36 23.72
CA ARG A 277 -2.40 33.65 23.35
C ARG A 277 -3.76 33.85 24.01
N ALA A 278 -4.60 32.83 24.06
CA ALA A 278 -5.91 32.89 24.71
C ALA A 278 -5.76 33.18 26.22
N SER A 279 -4.83 32.51 26.90
CA SER A 279 -4.56 32.76 28.32
C SER A 279 -4.02 34.17 28.62
N THR A 280 -3.34 34.82 27.67
CA THR A 280 -2.93 36.24 27.80
C THR A 280 -4.03 37.24 27.48
N VAL A 281 -5.15 36.83 26.87
CA VAL A 281 -6.28 37.72 26.56
C VAL A 281 -7.33 37.68 27.69
N GLU A 282 -7.37 36.61 28.48
CA GLU A 282 -8.28 36.43 29.61
C GLU A 282 -7.70 36.90 30.97
N ALA A 283 -6.43 37.33 31.00
CA ALA A 283 -5.73 37.87 32.17
C ALA A 283 -5.52 39.38 32.03
#